data_AF-A0A1E4R4V5-F1
#
_entry.id   AF-A0A1E4R4V5-F1
#
_cell.length_a   1.000
_cell.length_b   1.000
_cell.length_c   1.000
_cell.angle_alpha   90.00
_cell.angle_beta   90.00
_cell.angle_gamma   90.00
#
_symmetry.space_group_name_H-M   'P 1'
#
loop_
_entity.id
_entity.type
_entity.pdbx_description
1 polymer ?
#
loop_
_entity_poly.entity_id
_entity_poly.type
_entity_poly.pdbx_seq_one_letter_code
_entity_poly.pdbx_strand_id
1 'polypeptide(L)'
;MPPNNEENSDWKELIVQLAIDYAMPVAGEVISGLIKNHFNPEQNNMELMFRNAIEEVCQRINEIVEDNFLKQYLADCSHISNQLYIYGQTQDKNVIENVQIESSRLAMRLSDLGKKATGGFFLASNMHLISLRSLSVIDSSYTGTLEEFRSKYFETGNKLISDLNNTGQSLEPGECLLVKGFFNTSQYTELGTRHRILTGEELPADTSVEGVIVSLNYRNQNKTFNTDTDSPVILAIDSEVIESVKGACESFRNQFRKDSVQPIYDIVEKTTAVATKWNEWEV
;
A
#
# COMPACT_ATOMS: atom_id res chain seq x y z
N MET A 1 -0.93 32.94 -5.83
CA MET A 1 -1.55 31.60 -5.69
C MET A 1 -1.38 30.91 -7.01
N PRO A 2 -0.61 29.81 -7.10
CA PRO A 2 -0.69 28.95 -8.27
C PRO A 2 -2.04 28.21 -8.25
N PRO A 3 -2.54 27.78 -9.42
CA PRO A 3 -3.86 27.19 -9.53
C PRO A 3 -3.91 25.83 -8.84
N ASN A 4 -4.88 25.67 -7.95
CA ASN A 4 -5.39 24.38 -7.50
C ASN A 4 -6.00 23.68 -8.72
N ASN A 5 -5.34 22.64 -9.21
CA ASN A 5 -5.91 21.52 -9.97
C ASN A 5 -4.80 20.46 -10.13
N GLU A 6 -4.32 19.93 -9.01
CA GLU A 6 -3.76 18.58 -9.01
C GLU A 6 -4.96 17.62 -9.06
N GLU A 7 -5.45 17.31 -10.26
CA GLU A 7 -6.05 15.99 -10.50
C GLU A 7 -4.92 14.99 -10.28
N ASN A 8 -4.74 14.63 -9.02
CA ASN A 8 -3.70 13.73 -8.56
C ASN A 8 -4.09 12.34 -9.05
N SER A 9 -3.69 11.96 -10.27
CA SER A 9 -3.95 10.65 -10.84
C SER A 9 -3.41 9.57 -9.88
N ASP A 10 -4.30 8.73 -9.37
CA ASP A 10 -3.93 7.64 -8.47
C ASP A 10 -3.20 6.57 -9.28
N TRP A 11 -1.92 6.35 -8.98
CA TRP A 11 -1.09 5.35 -9.66
C TRP A 11 -1.73 3.95 -9.60
N LYS A 12 -2.52 3.66 -8.56
CA LYS A 12 -3.25 2.40 -8.39
C LYS A 12 -4.34 2.22 -9.46
N GLU A 13 -5.03 3.28 -9.85
CA GLU A 13 -6.01 3.22 -10.95
C GLU A 13 -5.30 3.15 -12.30
N LEU A 14 -4.19 3.89 -12.46
CA LEU A 14 -3.40 3.86 -13.68
C LEU A 14 -2.87 2.44 -14.00
N ILE A 15 -2.33 1.72 -13.02
CA ILE A 15 -1.82 0.36 -13.27
C ILE A 15 -2.93 -0.60 -13.73
N VAL A 16 -4.15 -0.44 -13.20
CA VAL A 16 -5.31 -1.25 -13.59
C VAL A 16 -5.74 -0.89 -15.00
N GLN A 17 -5.82 0.41 -15.31
CA GLN A 17 -6.19 0.89 -16.64
C GLN A 17 -5.20 0.41 -17.71
N LEU A 18 -3.89 0.52 -17.46
CA LEU A 18 -2.85 -0.01 -18.34
C LEU A 18 -2.95 -1.52 -18.51
N ALA A 19 -3.34 -2.28 -17.47
CA ALA A 19 -3.50 -3.72 -17.60
C ALA A 19 -4.74 -4.08 -18.44
N ILE A 20 -5.82 -3.31 -18.33
CA ILE A 20 -7.08 -3.52 -19.06
C ILE A 20 -6.94 -3.16 -20.53
N ASP A 21 -6.43 -1.97 -20.84
CA ASP A 21 -6.42 -1.42 -22.20
C ASP A 21 -5.61 -2.25 -23.19
N TYR A 22 -4.64 -2.99 -22.69
CA TYR A 22 -3.73 -3.81 -23.51
C TYR A 22 -3.99 -5.32 -23.36
N ALA A 23 -5.03 -5.72 -22.62
CA ALA A 23 -5.39 -7.13 -22.44
C ALA A 23 -6.02 -7.77 -23.69
N MET A 24 -6.65 -6.96 -24.54
CA MET A 24 -7.39 -7.45 -25.70
C MET A 24 -6.54 -7.45 -26.97
N PRO A 25 -6.82 -8.38 -27.91
CA PRO A 25 -6.11 -8.43 -29.16
C PRO A 25 -6.62 -7.35 -30.11
N VAL A 26 -6.00 -6.16 -30.02
CA VAL A 26 -6.33 -4.99 -30.85
C VAL A 26 -5.28 -4.73 -31.92
N ALA A 27 -5.66 -4.00 -32.98
CA ALA A 27 -4.77 -3.63 -34.07
C ALA A 27 -3.65 -2.68 -33.59
N GLY A 28 -2.50 -2.71 -34.28
CA GLY A 28 -1.31 -1.91 -33.91
C GLY A 28 -1.58 -0.41 -33.82
N GLU A 29 -2.41 0.13 -34.71
CA GLU A 29 -2.81 1.55 -34.68
C GLU A 29 -3.54 1.90 -33.37
N VAL A 30 -4.42 1.01 -32.88
CA VAL A 30 -5.12 1.19 -31.60
C VAL A 30 -4.14 1.18 -30.43
N ILE A 31 -3.20 0.23 -30.42
CA ILE A 31 -2.13 0.15 -29.41
C ILE A 31 -1.31 1.44 -29.40
N SER A 32 -0.87 1.92 -30.56
CA SER A 32 -0.07 3.15 -30.66
C SER A 32 -0.83 4.39 -30.17
N GLY A 33 -2.14 4.47 -30.44
CA GLY A 33 -3.01 5.54 -29.96
C GLY A 33 -3.19 5.52 -28.44
N LEU A 34 -3.37 4.33 -27.85
CA LEU A 34 -3.43 4.17 -26.39
C LEU A 34 -2.10 4.55 -25.73
N ILE A 35 -0.97 4.13 -26.30
CA ILE A 35 0.37 4.49 -25.80
C ILE A 35 0.56 6.00 -25.83
N LYS A 36 0.23 6.62 -26.96
CA LYS A 36 0.27 8.07 -27.12
C LYS A 36 -0.52 8.79 -26.03
N ASN A 37 -1.72 8.32 -25.69
CA ASN A 37 -2.57 8.96 -24.69
C ASN A 37 -2.05 8.75 -23.27
N HIS A 38 -1.73 7.50 -22.90
CA HIS A 38 -1.30 7.16 -21.54
C HIS A 38 0.04 7.77 -21.17
N PHE A 39 0.99 7.83 -22.11
CA PHE A 39 2.35 8.30 -21.86
C PHE A 39 2.58 9.75 -22.33
N ASN A 40 1.54 10.51 -22.66
CA ASN A 40 1.68 11.91 -23.03
C ASN A 40 2.23 12.75 -21.87
N PRO A 41 3.43 13.34 -21.97
CA PRO A 41 4.04 14.11 -20.89
C PRO A 41 3.27 15.40 -20.55
N GLU A 42 2.43 15.90 -21.46
CA GLU A 42 1.57 17.06 -21.22
C GLU A 42 0.32 16.71 -20.39
N GLN A 43 -0.05 15.42 -20.33
CA GLN A 43 -1.27 14.94 -19.67
C GLN A 43 -0.96 14.09 -18.44
N ASN A 44 0.12 13.30 -18.47
CA ASN A 44 0.47 12.34 -17.43
C ASN A 44 1.92 12.50 -17.01
N ASN A 45 2.13 12.82 -15.73
CA ASN A 45 3.48 12.85 -15.14
C ASN A 45 3.86 11.46 -14.63
N MET A 46 4.40 10.63 -15.52
CA MET A 46 4.78 9.26 -15.17
C MET A 46 5.84 9.18 -14.08
N GLU A 47 6.83 10.08 -14.08
CA GLU A 47 7.85 10.13 -13.02
C GLU A 47 7.22 10.30 -11.64
N LEU A 48 6.23 11.21 -11.52
CA LEU A 48 5.48 11.39 -10.29
C LEU A 48 4.66 10.14 -9.92
N MET A 49 4.03 9.46 -10.89
CA MET A 49 3.32 8.18 -10.63
C MET A 49 4.25 7.13 -10.04
N PHE A 50 5.42 6.95 -10.63
CA PHE A 50 6.42 5.99 -10.18
C PHE A 50 6.99 6.32 -8.80
N ARG A 51 7.19 7.62 -8.51
CA ARG A 51 7.59 8.11 -7.19
C ARG A 51 6.51 7.77 -6.16
N ASN A 52 5.28 8.19 -6.40
CA ASN A 52 4.15 7.99 -5.50
C ASN A 52 3.95 6.49 -5.20
N ALA A 53 4.09 5.63 -6.23
CA ALA A 53 3.95 4.20 -6.07
C ALA A 53 4.99 3.57 -5.12
N ILE A 54 6.26 4.00 -5.18
CA ILE A 54 7.29 3.50 -4.26
C ILE A 54 7.15 4.14 -2.87
N GLU A 55 7.01 5.46 -2.81
CA GLU A 55 6.97 6.20 -1.55
C GLU A 55 5.75 5.80 -0.70
N GLU A 56 4.57 5.65 -1.31
CA GLU A 56 3.37 5.19 -0.60
C GLU A 56 3.57 3.78 -0.03
N VAL A 57 4.03 2.82 -0.84
CA VAL A 57 4.25 1.44 -0.37
C VAL A 57 5.27 1.43 0.78
N CYS A 58 6.42 2.09 0.60
CA CYS A 58 7.46 2.22 1.62
C CYS A 58 6.92 2.81 2.92
N GLN A 59 6.15 3.90 2.83
CA GLN A 59 5.53 4.53 3.98
C GLN A 59 4.59 3.57 4.72
N ARG A 60 3.75 2.79 4.00
CA ARG A 60 2.78 1.88 4.63
C ARG A 60 3.43 0.68 5.32
N ILE A 61 4.53 0.18 4.78
CA ILE A 61 5.23 -0.98 5.36
C ILE A 61 6.39 -0.58 6.28
N ASN A 62 6.59 0.72 6.51
CA ASN A 62 7.70 1.27 7.29
C ASN A 62 9.08 0.79 6.81
N GLU A 63 9.28 0.81 5.50
CA GLU A 63 10.57 0.53 4.85
C GLU A 63 11.06 1.73 4.05
N ILE A 64 12.33 1.69 3.63
CA ILE A 64 12.97 2.76 2.86
C ILE A 64 13.69 2.15 1.65
N VAL A 65 13.64 2.84 0.52
CA VAL A 65 14.47 2.59 -0.65
C VAL A 65 15.61 3.61 -0.64
N GLU A 66 16.82 3.16 -0.97
CA GLU A 66 17.99 4.05 -1.01
C GLU A 66 17.79 5.19 -2.02
N ASP A 67 18.08 6.42 -1.63
CA ASP A 67 17.89 7.62 -2.46
C ASP A 67 18.59 7.53 -3.82
N ASN A 68 19.79 6.95 -3.85
CA ASN A 68 20.54 6.76 -5.11
C ASN A 68 19.82 5.80 -6.05
N PHE A 69 19.27 4.71 -5.51
CA PHE A 69 18.44 3.80 -6.29
C PHE A 69 17.18 4.51 -6.77
N LEU A 70 16.47 5.23 -5.90
CA LEU A 70 15.23 5.93 -6.25
C LEU A 70 15.47 6.94 -7.38
N LYS A 71 16.56 7.71 -7.32
CA LYS A 71 16.93 8.66 -8.39
C LYS A 71 17.19 7.95 -9.72
N GLN A 72 17.94 6.85 -9.72
CA GLN A 72 18.21 6.08 -10.94
C GLN A 72 16.93 5.48 -11.51
N TYR A 73 16.11 4.87 -10.64
CA TYR A 73 14.82 4.31 -11.01
C TYR A 73 13.89 5.36 -11.65
N LEU A 74 13.75 6.55 -11.06
CA LEU A 74 12.90 7.60 -11.61
C LEU A 74 13.41 8.10 -12.96
N ALA A 75 14.73 8.20 -13.15
CA ALA A 75 15.32 8.53 -14.43
C ALA A 75 15.02 7.46 -15.50
N ASP A 76 15.20 6.18 -15.16
CA ASP A 76 14.89 5.06 -16.06
C ASP A 76 13.40 5.06 -16.45
N CYS A 77 12.51 5.24 -15.48
CA CYS A 77 11.07 5.35 -15.66
C CYS A 77 10.66 6.48 -16.61
N SER A 78 11.21 7.68 -16.38
CA SER A 78 10.96 8.88 -17.18
C SER A 78 11.45 8.70 -18.62
N HIS A 79 12.64 8.11 -18.78
CA HIS A 79 13.18 7.77 -20.09
C HIS A 79 12.30 6.77 -20.85
N ILE A 80 11.91 5.65 -20.21
CA ILE A 80 11.06 4.62 -20.81
C ILE A 80 9.69 5.18 -21.20
N SER A 81 9.05 6.00 -20.33
CA SER A 81 7.76 6.62 -20.65
C SER A 81 7.85 7.56 -21.85
N ASN A 82 8.93 8.33 -21.95
CA ASN A 82 9.15 9.22 -23.09
C ASN A 82 9.36 8.43 -24.39
N GLN A 83 10.12 7.33 -24.34
CA GLN A 83 10.30 6.44 -25.50
C GLN A 83 9.00 5.77 -25.93
N LEU A 84 8.17 5.32 -24.98
CA LEU A 84 6.82 4.83 -25.27
C LEU A 84 5.98 5.90 -25.98
N TYR A 85 5.97 7.14 -25.48
CA TYR A 85 5.26 8.23 -26.13
C TYR A 85 5.76 8.50 -27.56
N ILE A 86 7.07 8.51 -27.78
CA ILE A 86 7.69 8.67 -29.10
C ILE A 86 7.24 7.54 -30.03
N TYR A 87 7.24 6.29 -29.57
CA TYR A 87 6.69 5.17 -30.33
C TYR A 87 5.21 5.37 -30.67
N GLY A 88 4.40 5.85 -29.71
CA GLY A 88 2.99 6.19 -29.96
C GLY A 88 2.78 7.23 -31.08
N GLN A 89 3.76 8.10 -31.36
CA GLN A 89 3.70 9.05 -32.49
C GLN A 89 4.25 8.48 -33.79
N THR A 90 5.33 7.68 -33.71
CA THR A 90 6.17 7.34 -34.86
C THR A 90 5.99 5.91 -35.35
N GLN A 91 5.54 5.02 -34.46
CA GLN A 91 5.50 3.57 -34.65
C GLN A 91 6.87 2.97 -35.04
N ASP A 92 7.98 3.60 -34.64
CA ASP A 92 9.34 3.15 -34.94
C ASP A 92 9.68 1.85 -34.18
N LYS A 93 9.97 0.78 -34.91
CA LYS A 93 10.35 -0.53 -34.36
C LYS A 93 11.57 -0.44 -33.42
N ASN A 94 12.60 0.33 -33.77
CA ASN A 94 13.82 0.41 -32.96
C ASN A 94 13.55 1.07 -31.60
N VAL A 95 12.65 2.05 -31.56
CA VAL A 95 12.24 2.71 -30.31
C VAL A 95 11.58 1.70 -29.38
N ILE A 96 10.63 0.91 -29.87
CA ILE A 96 9.90 -0.04 -29.03
C ILE A 96 10.75 -1.28 -28.65
N GLU A 97 11.71 -1.69 -29.48
CA GLU A 97 12.72 -2.69 -29.10
C GLU A 97 13.60 -2.22 -27.93
N ASN A 98 14.05 -0.96 -27.94
CA ASN A 98 14.81 -0.40 -26.83
C ASN A 98 13.97 -0.32 -25.55
N VAL A 99 12.72 0.14 -25.65
CA VAL A 99 11.77 0.17 -24.54
C VAL A 99 11.60 -1.21 -23.93
N GLN A 100 11.46 -2.25 -24.76
CA GLN A 100 11.30 -3.62 -24.29
C GLN A 100 12.49 -4.07 -23.44
N ILE A 101 13.72 -3.83 -23.90
CA ILE A 101 14.93 -4.21 -23.18
C ILE A 101 15.04 -3.46 -21.84
N GLU A 102 14.83 -2.14 -21.86
CA GLU A 102 15.01 -1.29 -20.69
C GLU A 102 13.93 -1.54 -19.62
N SER A 103 12.67 -1.65 -20.02
CA SER A 103 11.55 -1.95 -19.12
C SER A 103 11.64 -3.35 -18.50
N SER A 104 12.14 -4.35 -19.23
CA SER A 104 12.44 -5.68 -18.68
C SER A 104 13.46 -5.60 -17.53
N ARG A 105 14.57 -4.89 -17.76
CA ARG A 105 15.62 -4.69 -16.74
C ARG A 105 15.09 -3.95 -15.52
N LEU A 106 14.29 -2.92 -15.75
CA LEU A 106 13.67 -2.13 -14.70
C LEU A 106 12.73 -2.97 -13.83
N ALA A 107 11.81 -3.71 -14.45
CA ALA A 107 10.89 -4.60 -13.74
C ALA A 107 11.63 -5.63 -12.89
N MET A 108 12.72 -6.21 -13.41
CA MET A 108 13.51 -7.20 -12.68
C MET A 108 14.24 -6.60 -11.47
N ARG A 109 14.86 -5.42 -11.62
CA ARG A 109 15.48 -4.70 -10.49
C ARG A 109 14.46 -4.37 -9.40
N LEU A 110 13.23 -4.06 -9.77
CA LEU A 110 12.15 -3.74 -8.82
C LEU A 110 11.63 -4.99 -8.12
N SER A 111 11.52 -6.12 -8.82
CA SER A 111 11.14 -7.38 -8.15
C SER A 111 12.19 -7.81 -7.12
N ASP A 112 13.47 -7.57 -7.39
CA ASP A 112 14.57 -7.92 -6.47
C ASP A 112 14.54 -7.11 -5.17
N LEU A 113 13.96 -5.90 -5.19
CA LEU A 113 13.72 -5.11 -3.98
C LEU A 113 12.57 -5.65 -3.13
N GLY A 114 11.75 -6.56 -3.65
CA GLY A 114 10.63 -7.16 -2.93
C GLY A 114 9.49 -6.17 -2.68
N LYS A 115 8.78 -6.39 -1.57
CA LYS A 115 7.51 -5.72 -1.28
C LYS A 115 7.56 -4.19 -1.21
N LYS A 116 8.72 -3.58 -0.93
CA LYS A 116 8.88 -2.11 -0.89
C LYS A 116 8.78 -1.44 -2.26
N ALA A 117 9.01 -2.19 -3.34
CA ALA A 117 8.97 -1.70 -4.71
C ALA A 117 7.76 -2.23 -5.49
N THR A 118 6.78 -2.86 -4.83
CA THR A 118 5.64 -3.51 -5.50
C THR A 118 4.93 -2.59 -6.48
N GLY A 119 4.58 -1.36 -6.08
CA GLY A 119 3.90 -0.42 -6.97
C GLY A 119 4.72 -0.10 -8.23
N GLY A 120 6.03 0.13 -8.07
CA GLY A 120 6.95 0.33 -9.19
C GLY A 120 7.09 -0.90 -10.09
N PHE A 121 7.15 -2.09 -9.51
CA PHE A 121 7.19 -3.35 -10.25
C PHE A 121 5.98 -3.51 -11.17
N PHE A 122 4.76 -3.24 -10.69
CA PHE A 122 3.54 -3.35 -11.50
C PHE A 122 3.52 -2.34 -12.66
N LEU A 123 3.94 -1.10 -12.42
CA LEU A 123 4.06 -0.08 -13.48
C LEU A 123 5.11 -0.48 -14.53
N ALA A 124 6.31 -0.87 -14.11
CA ALA A 124 7.39 -1.26 -15.02
C ALA A 124 7.05 -2.54 -15.82
N SER A 125 6.38 -3.50 -15.17
CA SER A 125 5.91 -4.73 -15.82
C SER A 125 4.85 -4.43 -16.88
N ASN A 126 3.89 -3.54 -16.58
CA ASN A 126 2.93 -3.07 -17.59
C ASN A 126 3.65 -2.44 -18.79
N MET A 127 4.62 -1.54 -18.57
CA MET A 127 5.39 -0.96 -19.68
C MET A 127 6.08 -2.03 -20.54
N HIS A 128 6.68 -3.04 -19.89
CA HIS A 128 7.32 -4.13 -20.61
C HIS A 128 6.32 -4.97 -21.41
N LEU A 129 5.20 -5.36 -20.83
CA LEU A 129 4.18 -6.14 -21.53
C LEU A 129 3.55 -5.34 -22.68
N ILE A 130 3.32 -4.03 -22.51
CA ILE A 130 2.86 -3.12 -23.57
C ILE A 130 3.87 -3.08 -24.74
N SER A 131 5.16 -3.02 -24.44
CA SER A 131 6.20 -3.03 -25.47
C SER A 131 6.28 -4.35 -26.23
N LEU A 132 6.16 -5.48 -25.51
CA LEU A 132 6.13 -6.81 -26.12
C LEU A 132 4.85 -7.02 -26.95
N ARG A 133 3.71 -6.50 -26.51
CA ARG A 133 2.46 -6.50 -27.28
C ARG A 133 2.58 -5.69 -28.57
N SER A 134 3.20 -4.51 -28.48
CA SER A 134 3.47 -3.67 -29.64
C SER A 134 4.39 -4.38 -30.64
N LEU A 135 5.45 -5.01 -30.14
CA LEU A 135 6.38 -5.80 -30.93
C LEU A 135 5.73 -7.03 -31.54
N SER A 136 4.85 -7.75 -30.83
CA SER A 136 4.18 -8.94 -31.36
C SER A 136 3.23 -8.63 -32.51
N VAL A 137 2.71 -7.40 -32.58
CA VAL A 137 1.92 -6.93 -33.73
C VAL A 137 2.80 -6.62 -34.94
N ILE A 138 4.03 -6.14 -34.72
CA ILE A 138 5.01 -5.85 -35.79
C ILE A 138 5.69 -7.14 -36.28
N ASP A 139 6.00 -8.04 -35.35
CA ASP A 139 6.82 -9.22 -35.52
C ASP A 139 6.32 -10.34 -34.59
N SER A 140 5.63 -11.32 -35.16
CA SER A 140 4.98 -12.40 -34.41
C SER A 140 5.94 -13.33 -33.68
N SER A 141 7.26 -13.22 -33.89
CA SER A 141 8.25 -13.95 -33.09
C SER A 141 8.22 -13.53 -31.60
N TYR A 142 7.75 -12.32 -31.29
CA TYR A 142 7.62 -11.82 -29.93
C TYR A 142 6.39 -12.36 -29.17
N THR A 143 5.44 -13.02 -29.84
CA THR A 143 4.24 -13.58 -29.20
C THR A 143 4.59 -14.57 -28.09
N GLY A 144 5.57 -15.46 -28.33
CA GLY A 144 6.04 -16.41 -27.32
C GLY A 144 6.72 -15.73 -26.13
N THR A 145 7.51 -14.68 -26.39
CA THR A 145 8.15 -13.88 -25.35
C THR A 145 7.14 -13.10 -24.51
N LEU A 146 6.09 -12.55 -25.14
CA LEU A 146 4.99 -11.90 -24.43
C LEU A 146 4.31 -12.88 -23.47
N GLU A 147 3.97 -14.08 -23.93
CA GLU A 147 3.35 -15.13 -23.11
C GLU A 147 4.25 -15.53 -21.92
N GLU A 148 5.54 -15.71 -22.16
CA GLU A 148 6.52 -16.05 -21.12
C GLU A 148 6.59 -14.97 -20.03
N PHE A 149 6.76 -13.70 -20.42
CA PHE A 149 6.89 -12.62 -19.45
C PHE A 149 5.56 -12.30 -18.75
N ARG A 150 4.43 -12.45 -19.43
CA ARG A 150 3.09 -12.33 -18.82
C ARG A 150 2.94 -13.33 -17.67
N SER A 151 3.25 -14.61 -17.92
CA SER A 151 3.21 -15.66 -16.90
C SER A 151 4.21 -15.40 -15.77
N LYS A 152 5.44 -15.00 -16.10
CA LYS A 152 6.47 -14.66 -15.11
C LYS A 152 6.05 -13.49 -14.21
N TYR A 153 5.46 -12.44 -14.78
CA TYR A 153 5.01 -11.27 -14.02
C TYR A 153 3.75 -11.56 -13.20
N PHE A 154 2.86 -12.42 -13.69
CA PHE A 154 1.76 -12.93 -12.87
C PHE A 154 2.27 -13.67 -11.63
N GLU A 155 3.20 -14.61 -11.78
CA GLU A 155 3.78 -15.35 -10.66
C GLU A 155 4.53 -14.43 -9.68
N THR A 156 5.39 -13.56 -10.21
CA THR A 156 6.18 -12.61 -9.40
C THR A 156 5.27 -11.61 -8.69
N GLY A 157 4.26 -11.08 -9.38
CA GLY A 157 3.26 -10.18 -8.84
C GLY A 157 2.48 -10.82 -7.70
N ASN A 158 2.00 -12.06 -7.86
CA ASN A 158 1.30 -12.78 -6.80
C ASN A 158 2.14 -12.99 -5.55
N LYS A 159 3.45 -13.24 -5.71
CA LYS A 159 4.37 -13.32 -4.56
C LYS A 159 4.44 -11.98 -3.81
N LEU A 160 4.64 -10.88 -4.52
CA LEU A 160 4.71 -9.53 -3.92
C LEU A 160 3.38 -9.13 -3.25
N ILE A 161 2.25 -9.45 -3.88
CA ILE A 161 0.90 -9.26 -3.33
C ILE A 161 0.76 -10.03 -2.02
N SER A 162 1.19 -11.29 -1.99
CA SER A 162 1.15 -12.12 -0.78
C SER A 162 1.99 -11.51 0.36
N ASP A 163 3.20 -11.03 0.05
CA ASP A 163 4.08 -10.40 1.04
C ASP A 163 3.48 -9.09 1.61
N LEU A 164 2.83 -8.27 0.77
CA LEU A 164 2.10 -7.09 1.23
C LEU A 164 0.87 -7.45 2.07
N ASN A 165 0.09 -8.44 1.64
CA ASN A 165 -1.08 -8.92 2.39
C ASN A 165 -0.68 -9.45 3.77
N ASN A 166 0.41 -10.23 3.85
CA ASN A 166 0.96 -10.69 5.13
C ASN A 166 1.41 -9.54 6.02
N THR A 167 1.96 -8.46 5.44
CA THR A 167 2.31 -7.25 6.16
C THR A 167 1.05 -6.57 6.72
N GLY A 168 0.00 -6.38 5.90
CA GLY A 168 -1.30 -5.84 6.35
C GLY A 168 -1.90 -6.66 7.50
N GLN A 169 -1.93 -7.99 7.37
CA GLN A 169 -2.44 -8.89 8.41
C GLN A 169 -1.65 -8.82 9.72
N SER A 170 -0.34 -8.56 9.65
CA SER A 170 0.50 -8.42 10.85
C SER A 170 0.25 -7.12 11.61
N LEU A 171 -0.31 -6.11 10.91
CA LEU A 171 -0.65 -4.80 11.45
C LEU A 171 -2.10 -4.71 11.92
N GLU A 172 -2.95 -5.70 11.60
CA GLU A 172 -4.35 -5.73 12.03
C GLU A 172 -4.46 -5.59 13.55
N PRO A 173 -5.15 -4.55 14.04
CA PRO A 173 -5.42 -4.44 15.45
C PRO A 173 -6.51 -5.47 15.82
N GLY A 174 -6.27 -6.21 16.89
CA GLY A 174 -7.21 -7.19 17.44
C GLY A 174 -8.22 -6.54 18.38
N GLU A 175 -8.72 -7.30 19.35
CA GLU A 175 -9.82 -6.88 20.21
C GLU A 175 -9.37 -5.92 21.33
N CYS A 176 -10.27 -5.00 21.70
CA CYS A 176 -10.15 -4.23 22.93
C CYS A 176 -10.56 -5.13 24.11
N LEU A 177 -9.61 -5.44 24.98
CA LEU A 177 -9.79 -6.34 26.11
C LEU A 177 -9.78 -5.56 27.42
N LEU A 178 -10.65 -5.98 28.35
CA LEU A 178 -10.65 -5.52 29.73
C LEU A 178 -9.80 -6.47 30.58
N VAL A 179 -8.71 -5.97 31.12
CA VAL A 179 -7.80 -6.72 31.99
C VAL A 179 -8.06 -6.27 33.42
N LYS A 180 -8.60 -7.17 34.24
CA LYS A 180 -8.82 -6.93 35.66
C LYS A 180 -7.57 -7.28 36.46
N GLY A 181 -7.27 -6.49 37.47
CA GLY A 181 -6.13 -6.72 38.35
C GLY A 181 -6.28 -6.01 39.68
N PHE A 182 -5.39 -6.31 40.61
CA PHE A 182 -5.27 -5.58 41.87
C PHE A 182 -4.09 -4.62 41.78
N PHE A 183 -4.32 -3.36 42.13
CA PHE A 183 -3.33 -2.30 42.03
C PHE A 183 -3.12 -1.64 43.37
N ASN A 184 -1.86 -1.31 43.69
CA ASN A 184 -1.54 -0.59 44.90
C ASN A 184 -1.85 0.90 44.71
N THR A 185 -2.68 1.43 45.59
CA THR A 185 -3.20 2.81 45.53
C THR A 185 -2.15 3.87 45.77
N SER A 186 -1.04 3.51 46.42
CA SER A 186 0.14 4.39 46.56
C SER A 186 0.77 4.80 45.23
N GLN A 187 0.55 4.03 44.15
CA GLN A 187 1.06 4.34 42.81
C GLN A 187 0.12 5.22 41.98
N TYR A 188 -1.14 5.37 42.42
CA TYR A 188 -2.22 5.99 41.64
C TYR A 188 -3.15 6.79 42.57
N THR A 189 -2.64 7.92 43.08
CA THR A 189 -3.31 8.74 44.10
C THR A 189 -4.70 9.25 43.67
N GLU A 190 -4.91 9.41 42.37
CA GLU A 190 -6.16 9.78 41.74
C GLU A 190 -7.28 8.74 41.96
N LEU A 191 -6.94 7.45 42.13
CA LEU A 191 -7.91 6.40 42.42
C LEU A 191 -8.61 6.60 43.76
N GLY A 192 -7.90 7.11 44.78
CA GLY A 192 -8.50 7.39 46.08
C GLY A 192 -9.57 8.50 46.00
N THR A 193 -9.28 9.56 45.24
CA THR A 193 -10.24 10.64 45.00
C THR A 193 -11.45 10.13 44.23
N ARG A 194 -11.24 9.35 43.17
CA ARG A 194 -12.32 8.78 42.36
C ARG A 194 -13.17 7.79 43.16
N HIS A 195 -12.55 6.94 44.00
CA HIS A 195 -13.28 6.03 44.88
C HIS A 195 -14.24 6.79 45.79
N ARG A 196 -13.76 7.85 46.46
CA ARG A 196 -14.60 8.68 47.34
C ARG A 196 -15.78 9.30 46.61
N ILE A 197 -15.61 9.71 45.35
CA ILE A 197 -16.69 10.23 44.51
C ILE A 197 -17.74 9.13 44.23
N LEU A 198 -17.30 7.90 43.96
CA LEU A 198 -18.18 6.80 43.58
C LEU A 198 -18.91 6.15 44.76
N THR A 199 -18.25 6.03 45.92
CA THR A 199 -18.77 5.28 47.07
C THR A 199 -19.16 6.16 48.26
N GLY A 200 -18.67 7.39 48.31
CA GLY A 200 -18.78 8.28 49.48
C GLY A 200 -17.75 7.99 50.58
N GLU A 201 -16.92 6.96 50.44
CA GLU A 201 -15.96 6.53 51.46
C GLU A 201 -14.51 6.79 51.03
N GLU A 202 -13.68 7.16 52.01
CA GLU A 202 -12.24 7.25 51.77
C GLU A 202 -11.65 5.86 51.57
N LEU A 203 -10.82 5.74 50.55
CA LEU A 203 -10.10 4.50 50.31
C LEU A 203 -8.94 4.39 51.32
N PRO A 204 -8.83 3.29 52.10
CA PRO A 204 -7.77 3.19 53.09
C PRO A 204 -6.39 3.18 52.43
N ALA A 205 -5.44 3.91 53.02
CA ALA A 205 -4.06 3.98 52.54
C ALA A 205 -3.43 2.59 52.40
N ASP A 206 -2.59 2.41 51.37
CA ASP A 206 -1.84 1.17 51.09
C ASP A 206 -2.71 -0.08 50.87
N THR A 207 -3.98 0.10 50.50
CA THR A 207 -4.87 -1.01 50.13
C THR A 207 -4.73 -1.34 48.65
N SER A 208 -4.78 -2.63 48.32
CA SER A 208 -4.92 -3.09 46.93
C SER A 208 -6.38 -2.95 46.48
N VAL A 209 -6.61 -2.24 45.38
CA VAL A 209 -7.95 -2.09 44.79
C VAL A 209 -8.07 -2.91 43.52
N GLU A 210 -9.26 -3.47 43.30
CA GLU A 210 -9.59 -4.04 42.01
C GLU A 210 -9.71 -2.91 40.98
N GLY A 211 -8.87 -2.97 39.97
CA GLY A 211 -8.88 -2.05 38.85
C GLY A 211 -8.98 -2.78 37.51
N VAL A 212 -9.18 -2.00 36.47
CA VAL A 212 -9.34 -2.44 35.09
C VAL A 212 -8.41 -1.62 34.22
N ILE A 213 -7.71 -2.29 33.32
CA ILE A 213 -6.93 -1.70 32.24
C ILE A 213 -7.58 -2.12 30.93
N VAL A 214 -7.72 -1.18 29.99
CA VAL A 214 -8.12 -1.51 28.61
C VAL A 214 -6.85 -1.74 27.78
N SER A 215 -6.72 -2.91 27.18
CA SER A 215 -5.58 -3.25 26.32
C SER A 215 -6.05 -3.54 24.90
N LEU A 216 -5.27 -3.11 23.90
CA LEU A 216 -5.48 -3.47 22.51
C LEU A 216 -4.47 -4.54 22.11
N ASN A 217 -4.96 -5.74 21.84
CA ASN A 217 -4.11 -6.83 21.38
C ASN A 217 -3.89 -6.69 19.87
N TYR A 218 -2.66 -6.65 19.37
CA TYR A 218 -2.35 -6.80 17.95
C TYR A 218 -2.03 -8.27 17.67
N ARG A 219 -2.32 -8.76 16.47
CA ARG A 219 -2.15 -10.19 16.11
C ARG A 219 -0.81 -10.81 16.53
N ASN A 220 0.25 -10.01 16.59
CA ASN A 220 1.60 -10.44 16.97
C ASN A 220 2.17 -9.76 18.23
N GLN A 221 1.44 -8.84 18.89
CA GLN A 221 1.93 -8.05 20.02
C GLN A 221 0.79 -7.53 20.92
N ASN A 222 0.91 -7.63 22.24
CA ASN A 222 0.01 -6.90 23.14
C ASN A 222 0.48 -5.45 23.28
N LYS A 223 -0.37 -4.46 22.97
CA LYS A 223 -0.10 -3.05 23.30
C LYS A 223 -1.11 -2.55 24.33
N THR A 224 -0.60 -2.00 25.42
CA THR A 224 -1.45 -1.33 26.41
C THR A 224 -1.87 0.04 25.86
N PHE A 225 -3.15 0.35 26.00
CA PHE A 225 -3.72 1.63 25.60
C PHE A 225 -4.01 2.45 26.85
N ASN A 226 -3.42 3.63 26.93
CA ASN A 226 -3.72 4.59 27.99
C ASN A 226 -4.61 5.67 27.38
N THR A 227 -5.79 5.88 27.96
CA THR A 227 -6.61 7.06 27.65
C THR A 227 -6.03 8.30 28.32
N ASP A 228 -6.51 9.48 27.93
CA ASP A 228 -6.19 10.79 28.56
C ASP A 228 -6.61 10.90 30.04
N THR A 229 -6.98 9.78 30.68
CA THR A 229 -6.95 9.66 32.12
C THR A 229 -5.48 9.53 32.52
N ASP A 230 -4.94 10.49 33.27
CA ASP A 230 -3.56 10.47 33.77
C ASP A 230 -3.17 9.17 34.52
N SER A 231 -4.16 8.29 34.80
CA SER A 231 -3.98 6.93 35.31
C SER A 231 -4.20 5.86 34.22
N PRO A 232 -3.28 4.88 34.08
CA PRO A 232 -3.50 3.67 33.27
C PRO A 232 -4.48 2.68 33.91
N VAL A 233 -4.93 2.92 35.14
CA VAL A 233 -5.80 2.04 35.92
C VAL A 233 -7.14 2.72 36.19
N ILE A 234 -8.24 2.00 35.97
CA ILE A 234 -9.61 2.46 36.26
C ILE A 234 -10.14 1.62 37.42
N LEU A 235 -10.88 2.20 38.37
CA LEU A 235 -11.53 1.38 39.41
C LEU A 235 -12.56 0.44 38.79
N ALA A 236 -12.58 -0.83 39.21
CA ALA A 236 -13.53 -1.82 38.67
C ALA A 236 -15.01 -1.48 38.92
N ILE A 237 -15.28 -0.62 39.93
CA ILE A 237 -16.61 -0.11 40.26
C ILE A 237 -17.06 1.06 39.35
N ASP A 238 -16.15 1.64 38.56
CA ASP A 238 -16.40 2.84 37.75
C ASP A 238 -16.90 2.48 36.35
N SER A 239 -18.13 1.96 36.28
CA SER A 239 -18.71 1.46 35.01
C SER A 239 -18.77 2.53 33.91
N GLU A 240 -18.99 3.80 34.28
CA GLU A 240 -19.02 4.92 33.34
C GLU A 240 -17.66 5.14 32.67
N VAL A 241 -16.58 5.20 33.47
CA VAL A 241 -15.23 5.38 32.92
C VAL A 241 -14.79 4.14 32.16
N ILE A 242 -15.14 2.93 32.62
CA ILE A 242 -14.84 1.68 31.89
C ILE A 242 -15.45 1.71 30.48
N GLU A 243 -16.74 2.04 30.34
CA GLU A 243 -17.40 2.10 29.04
C GLU A 243 -16.85 3.23 28.16
N SER A 244 -16.51 4.39 28.76
CA SER A 244 -15.86 5.49 28.04
C SER A 244 -14.51 5.10 27.44
N VAL A 245 -13.63 4.48 28.24
CA VAL A 245 -12.30 4.04 27.80
C VAL A 245 -12.40 2.92 26.77
N LYS A 246 -13.36 2.00 26.93
CA LYS A 246 -13.64 0.97 25.92
C LYS A 246 -14.06 1.59 24.58
N GLY A 247 -14.94 2.59 24.61
CA GLY A 247 -15.33 3.36 23.42
C GLY A 247 -14.14 4.05 22.75
N ALA A 248 -13.25 4.66 23.54
CA ALA A 248 -12.03 5.28 23.04
C ALA A 248 -11.06 4.25 22.41
N CYS A 249 -10.88 3.08 23.03
CA CYS A 249 -10.09 1.99 22.46
C CYS A 249 -10.65 1.51 21.11
N GLU A 250 -11.95 1.30 21.03
CA GLU A 250 -12.63 0.90 19.80
C GLU A 250 -12.52 1.97 18.70
N SER A 251 -12.64 3.25 19.06
CA SER A 251 -12.42 4.36 18.14
C SER A 251 -10.99 4.39 17.61
N PHE A 252 -10.00 4.27 18.51
CA PHE A 252 -8.59 4.18 18.13
C PHE A 252 -8.32 2.97 17.23
N ARG A 253 -8.86 1.78 17.56
CA ARG A 253 -8.74 0.57 16.73
C ARG A 253 -9.22 0.83 15.31
N ASN A 254 -10.42 1.39 15.17
CA ASN A 254 -11.02 1.64 13.87
C ASN A 254 -10.24 2.68 13.07
N GLN A 255 -9.78 3.76 13.73
CA GLN A 255 -8.95 4.78 13.11
C GLN A 255 -7.61 4.22 12.67
N PHE A 256 -6.94 3.44 13.53
CA PHE A 256 -5.68 2.77 13.19
C PHE A 256 -5.83 1.84 12.00
N ARG A 257 -6.89 1.02 11.96
CA ARG A 257 -7.19 0.16 10.82
C ARG A 257 -7.37 0.98 9.55
N LYS A 258 -8.16 2.06 9.61
CA LYS A 258 -8.41 2.95 8.47
C LYS A 258 -7.13 3.62 7.94
N ASP A 259 -6.25 4.07 8.83
CA ASP A 259 -5.11 4.89 8.44
C ASP A 259 -3.86 4.06 8.08
N SER A 260 -3.69 2.90 8.71
CA SER A 260 -2.46 2.11 8.63
C SER A 260 -2.64 0.79 7.89
N VAL A 261 -3.80 0.14 8.03
CA VAL A 261 -4.02 -1.21 7.49
C VAL A 261 -4.77 -1.17 6.15
N GLN A 262 -5.89 -0.46 6.09
CA GLN A 262 -6.74 -0.38 4.90
C GLN A 262 -5.96 0.06 3.64
N PRO A 263 -5.06 1.06 3.68
CA PRO A 263 -4.31 1.46 2.49
C PRO A 263 -3.41 0.35 1.93
N ILE A 264 -2.92 -0.57 2.77
CA ILE A 264 -2.17 -1.74 2.30
C ILE A 264 -3.10 -2.68 1.53
N TYR A 265 -4.31 -2.90 2.04
CA TYR A 265 -5.28 -3.74 1.34
C TYR A 265 -5.80 -3.11 0.06
N ASP A 266 -5.91 -1.78 -0.01
CA ASP A 266 -6.27 -1.07 -1.24
C ASP A 266 -5.18 -1.30 -2.32
N ILE A 267 -3.90 -1.27 -1.93
CA ILE A 267 -2.78 -1.62 -2.83
C ILE A 267 -2.88 -3.09 -3.25
N VAL A 268 -3.12 -4.01 -2.32
CA VAL A 268 -3.28 -5.46 -2.58
C VAL A 268 -4.43 -5.71 -3.56
N GLU A 269 -5.57 -5.07 -3.38
CA GLU A 269 -6.74 -5.19 -4.25
C GLU A 269 -6.40 -4.76 -5.69
N LYS A 270 -5.82 -3.57 -5.84
CA LYS A 270 -5.52 -2.99 -7.16
C LYS A 270 -4.44 -3.78 -7.89
N THR A 271 -3.39 -4.20 -7.17
CA THR A 271 -2.34 -5.06 -7.75
C THR A 271 -2.85 -6.46 -8.07
N THR A 272 -3.78 -7.02 -7.29
CA THR A 272 -4.47 -8.27 -7.62
C THR A 272 -5.28 -8.13 -8.91
N ALA A 273 -6.02 -7.03 -9.07
CA ALA A 273 -6.77 -6.77 -10.29
C ALA A 273 -5.86 -6.71 -11.52
N VAL A 274 -4.67 -6.11 -11.41
CA VAL A 274 -3.65 -6.12 -12.48
C VAL A 274 -3.16 -7.54 -12.77
N ALA A 275 -2.78 -8.31 -11.75
CA ALA A 275 -2.30 -9.68 -11.93
C ALA A 275 -3.37 -10.57 -12.58
N THR A 276 -4.63 -10.45 -12.17
CA THR A 276 -5.77 -11.11 -12.81
C THR A 276 -5.85 -10.73 -14.28
N LYS A 277 -5.71 -9.44 -14.62
CA LYS A 277 -5.73 -9.00 -16.01
C LYS A 277 -4.57 -9.57 -16.81
N TRP A 278 -3.33 -9.56 -16.29
CA TRP A 278 -2.21 -10.20 -16.98
C TRP A 278 -2.49 -11.67 -17.30
N ASN A 279 -3.08 -12.43 -16.38
CA ASN A 279 -3.44 -13.82 -16.63
C ASN A 279 -4.56 -14.01 -17.68
N GLU A 280 -5.37 -12.99 -17.91
CA GLU A 280 -6.46 -12.97 -18.88
C GLU A 280 -6.06 -12.40 -20.25
N TRP A 281 -4.85 -11.85 -20.42
CA TRP A 281 -4.45 -11.26 -21.71
C TRP A 281 -4.52 -12.32 -22.81
N GLU A 282 -5.29 -12.04 -23.86
CA GLU A 282 -5.35 -12.89 -25.04
C GLU A 282 -4.17 -12.50 -25.96
N VAL A 283 -3.13 -13.33 -25.92
CA VAL A 283 -1.87 -13.11 -26.64
C VAL A 283 -1.96 -13.56 -28.09
#